data_AF-A0A256HKY7-F1
#
_entry.id   AF-A0A256HKY7-F1
#
_cell.length_a   1.000
_cell.length_b   1.000
_cell.length_c   1.000
_cell.angle_alpha   90.00
_cell.angle_beta   90.00
_cell.angle_gamma   90.00
#
_symmetry.space_group_name_H-M   'P 1'
#
loop_
_entity.id
_entity.type
_entity.pdbx_description
1 polymer ?
#
loop_
_entity_poly.entity_id
_entity_poly.type
_entity_poly.pdbx_seq_one_letter_code
_entity_poly.pdbx_strand_id
1 'polypeptide(L)'
;MTRQQITIDGRDELTDALGISRSDVGERPTLSELRQTVETETDPEFASMGEAIRDDMAGALDADLLASELAAFEEQIARLSEVRDAGIPEGTEEPEALYRKIVQPSWRLYDHLVEAGFFESLEERLPRFTPEHIEQTAHELVRLDALSEELDGLGFDEREKTVLVMNVVNNNTRLARWVPTKEIPSDVEFDVEHVPPLHKRAMGGALLWVNSMDVHLWQKEVLVTEEILDDGYWDVKAMLAGVDLIARAALDIAENGAMSDSQLVAALTGGAAIAIVNQEEICKDVYWITEEKRNPSPAR
;
A
#
# COMPACT_ATOMS: atom_id res chain seq x y z
N MET A 1 11.38 13.73 17.11
CA MET A 1 9.98 14.02 17.51
C MET A 1 9.18 12.86 16.94
N THR A 2 9.12 11.75 17.69
CA THR A 2 8.50 10.50 17.23
C THR A 2 7.12 10.77 16.66
N ARG A 3 6.89 10.27 15.43
CA ARG A 3 5.70 10.48 14.61
C ARG A 3 4.45 10.66 15.47
N GLN A 4 3.83 11.82 15.25
CA GLN A 4 2.46 12.15 15.60
C GLN A 4 1.52 11.08 15.01
N GLN A 5 1.49 9.89 15.62
CA GLN A 5 0.54 8.85 15.32
C GLN A 5 -0.86 9.41 15.61
N ILE A 6 -1.53 9.88 14.56
CA ILE A 6 -2.94 10.22 14.50
C ILE A 6 -3.27 11.50 15.29
N THR A 7 -3.25 12.65 14.61
CA THR A 7 -4.02 13.80 15.10
C THR A 7 -5.49 13.39 15.19
N ILE A 8 -6.20 13.86 16.21
CA ILE A 8 -7.65 13.62 16.38
C ILE A 8 -8.41 13.97 15.08
N ASP A 9 -7.94 15.03 14.40
CA ASP A 9 -8.44 15.51 13.11
C ASP A 9 -8.50 14.40 12.04
N GLY A 10 -7.52 13.49 11.99
CA GLY A 10 -7.51 12.42 11.00
C GLY A 10 -8.55 11.31 11.24
N ARG A 11 -9.02 11.16 12.48
CA ARG A 11 -10.09 10.19 12.80
C ARG A 11 -11.46 10.74 12.40
N ASP A 12 -11.63 12.05 12.55
CA ASP A 12 -12.86 12.74 12.22
C ASP A 12 -13.15 12.60 10.72
N GLU A 13 -12.13 12.79 9.89
CA GLU A 13 -12.19 12.57 8.44
C GLU A 13 -12.57 11.12 8.08
N LEU A 14 -12.03 10.12 8.77
CA LEU A 14 -12.40 8.71 8.55
C LEU A 14 -13.85 8.42 8.94
N THR A 15 -14.34 8.92 10.08
CA THR A 15 -15.75 8.72 10.47
C THR A 15 -16.71 9.42 9.52
N ASP A 16 -16.37 10.62 9.06
CA ASP A 16 -17.17 11.37 8.10
C ASP A 16 -17.21 10.66 6.74
N ALA A 17 -16.07 10.16 6.26
CA ALA A 17 -15.96 9.37 5.03
C ALA A 17 -16.77 8.06 5.05
N LEU A 18 -16.87 7.43 6.22
CA LEU A 18 -17.67 6.22 6.41
C LEU A 18 -19.16 6.50 6.67
N GLY A 19 -19.57 7.77 6.71
CA GLY A 19 -20.95 8.16 7.01
C GLY A 19 -21.37 7.88 8.46
N ILE A 20 -20.42 7.69 9.38
CA ILE A 20 -20.66 7.29 10.76
C ILE A 20 -20.70 8.51 11.68
N SER A 21 -21.77 8.63 12.46
CA SER A 21 -21.82 9.64 13.53
C SER A 21 -20.92 9.25 14.70
N ARG A 22 -20.17 10.20 15.26
CA ARG A 22 -19.31 9.97 16.44
C ARG A 22 -20.06 9.45 17.67
N SER A 23 -21.37 9.70 17.74
CA SER A 23 -22.23 9.15 18.79
C SER A 23 -22.25 7.62 18.79
N ASP A 24 -21.96 7.00 17.65
CA ASP A 24 -22.23 5.59 17.39
C ASP A 24 -20.98 4.73 17.64
N VAL A 25 -19.77 5.32 17.56
CA VAL A 25 -18.49 4.59 17.61
C VAL A 25 -17.47 5.14 18.64
N GLY A 26 -17.83 6.17 19.41
CA GLY A 26 -16.96 6.74 20.46
C GLY A 26 -15.81 7.62 19.93
N GLU A 27 -14.94 8.11 20.81
CA GLU A 27 -13.89 9.09 20.44
C GLU A 27 -12.71 8.50 19.65
N ARG A 28 -12.49 7.18 19.72
CA ARG A 28 -11.36 6.49 19.07
C ARG A 28 -11.78 5.11 18.58
N PRO A 29 -12.63 5.04 17.55
CA PRO A 29 -13.11 3.77 17.05
C PRO A 29 -11.98 2.97 16.39
N THR A 30 -11.97 1.68 16.67
CA THR A 30 -11.15 0.66 16.00
C THR A 30 -11.76 0.27 14.66
N LEU A 31 -10.99 -0.37 13.78
CA LEU A 31 -11.51 -0.86 12.50
C LEU A 31 -12.69 -1.83 12.70
N SER A 32 -12.56 -2.71 13.69
CA SER A 32 -13.61 -3.63 14.11
C SER A 32 -14.91 -2.96 14.59
N GLU A 33 -14.81 -1.79 15.26
CA GLU A 33 -15.98 -1.01 15.69
C GLU A 33 -16.61 -0.26 14.52
N LEU A 34 -15.81 0.39 13.67
CA LEU A 34 -16.30 1.07 12.46
C LEU A 34 -17.11 0.11 11.60
N ARG A 35 -16.58 -1.09 11.38
CA ARG A 35 -17.22 -2.13 10.58
C ARG A 35 -18.62 -2.53 11.04
N GLN A 36 -18.88 -2.53 12.34
CA GLN A 36 -20.22 -2.87 12.86
C GLN A 36 -21.26 -1.79 12.57
N THR A 37 -20.82 -0.60 12.18
CA THR A 37 -21.67 0.58 11.97
C THR A 37 -21.80 0.96 10.48
N VAL A 38 -20.81 0.61 9.66
CA VAL A 38 -20.83 0.85 8.21
C VAL A 38 -22.04 0.15 7.54
N GLU A 39 -22.71 0.87 6.62
CA GLU A 39 -23.86 0.35 5.89
C GLU A 39 -23.47 -0.85 5.00
N THR A 40 -24.41 -1.77 4.76
CA THR A 40 -24.14 -3.02 4.03
C THR A 40 -24.50 -2.96 2.54
N GLU A 41 -24.90 -1.79 2.03
CA GLU A 41 -25.20 -1.64 0.61
C GLU A 41 -23.90 -1.62 -0.20
N THR A 42 -23.81 -2.48 -1.20
CA THR A 42 -22.64 -2.59 -2.08
C THR A 42 -22.81 -1.66 -3.26
N ASP A 43 -21.77 -0.90 -3.60
CA ASP A 43 -21.81 0.02 -4.74
C ASP A 43 -21.89 -0.76 -6.07
N PRO A 44 -22.97 -0.57 -6.86
CA PRO A 44 -23.13 -1.24 -8.15
C PRO A 44 -22.04 -0.90 -9.18
N GLU A 45 -21.43 0.29 -9.08
CA GLU A 45 -20.36 0.71 -9.98
C GLU A 45 -19.09 -0.12 -9.72
N PHE A 46 -18.72 -0.30 -8.44
CA PHE A 46 -17.61 -1.15 -8.03
C PHE A 46 -17.84 -2.61 -8.47
N ALA A 47 -19.06 -3.12 -8.33
CA ALA A 47 -19.38 -4.47 -8.75
C ALA A 47 -19.18 -4.65 -10.27
N SER A 48 -19.65 -3.68 -11.06
CA SER A 48 -19.48 -3.72 -12.53
C SER A 48 -18.01 -3.60 -12.95
N MET A 49 -17.19 -2.82 -12.24
CA MET A 49 -15.76 -2.71 -12.51
C MET A 49 -15.03 -4.02 -12.21
N GLY A 50 -15.33 -4.66 -11.07
CA GLY A 50 -14.71 -5.92 -10.68
C GLY A 50 -15.08 -7.07 -11.61
N GLU A 51 -16.35 -7.17 -12.03
CA GLU A 51 -16.81 -8.14 -13.04
C GLU A 51 -16.02 -8.00 -14.34
N ALA A 52 -15.86 -6.76 -14.83
CA ALA A 52 -15.11 -6.49 -16.06
C ALA A 52 -13.62 -6.85 -15.94
N ILE A 53 -13.00 -6.61 -14.78
CA ILE A 53 -11.60 -6.99 -14.53
C ILE A 53 -11.45 -8.52 -14.49
N ARG A 54 -12.36 -9.23 -13.81
CA ARG A 54 -12.37 -10.70 -13.79
C ARG A 54 -12.50 -11.29 -15.19
N ASP A 55 -13.41 -10.75 -15.99
CA ASP A 55 -13.63 -11.17 -17.37
C ASP A 55 -12.39 -10.94 -18.24
N ASP A 56 -11.73 -9.79 -18.12
CA ASP A 56 -10.50 -9.48 -18.87
C ASP A 56 -9.35 -10.45 -18.50
N MET A 57 -9.26 -10.84 -17.23
CA MET A 57 -8.17 -11.66 -16.68
C MET A 57 -8.45 -13.17 -16.66
N ALA A 58 -9.65 -13.59 -17.09
CA ALA A 58 -10.07 -14.99 -17.04
C ALA A 58 -9.09 -15.91 -17.79
N GLY A 59 -8.38 -16.75 -17.03
CA GLY A 59 -7.40 -17.71 -17.56
C GLY A 59 -6.06 -17.10 -18.00
N ALA A 60 -5.84 -15.80 -17.77
CA ALA A 60 -4.56 -15.13 -18.05
C ALA A 60 -3.56 -15.27 -16.89
N LEU A 61 -4.06 -15.39 -15.66
CA LEU A 61 -3.25 -15.46 -14.44
C LEU A 61 -2.92 -16.91 -14.04
N ASP A 62 -1.64 -17.17 -13.75
CA ASP A 62 -1.15 -18.42 -13.17
C ASP A 62 -1.40 -18.43 -11.64
N ALA A 63 -2.46 -19.12 -11.23
CA ALA A 63 -2.84 -19.23 -9.82
C ALA A 63 -1.78 -19.93 -8.96
N ASP A 64 -1.12 -20.97 -9.47
CA ASP A 64 -0.11 -21.73 -8.71
C ASP A 64 1.12 -20.86 -8.44
N LEU A 65 1.56 -20.07 -9.44
CA LEU A 65 2.63 -19.09 -9.28
C LEU A 65 2.24 -18.02 -8.26
N LEU A 66 1.06 -17.40 -8.44
CA LEU A 66 0.59 -16.34 -7.55
C LEU A 66 0.49 -16.82 -6.10
N ALA A 67 -0.11 -17.99 -5.85
CA ALA A 67 -0.22 -18.56 -4.50
C ALA A 67 1.14 -18.84 -3.87
N SER A 68 2.06 -19.44 -4.63
CA SER A 68 3.38 -19.81 -4.11
C SER A 68 4.27 -18.61 -3.78
N GLU A 69 4.29 -17.60 -4.65
CA GLU A 69 5.11 -16.40 -4.46
C GLU A 69 4.47 -15.43 -3.45
N LEU A 70 3.13 -15.40 -3.34
CA LEU A 70 2.43 -14.66 -2.27
C LEU A 70 2.74 -15.25 -0.89
N ALA A 71 2.64 -16.57 -0.73
CA ALA A 71 3.01 -17.21 0.54
C ALA A 71 4.49 -16.95 0.91
N ALA A 72 5.40 -17.04 -0.07
CA ALA A 72 6.81 -16.72 0.15
C ALA A 72 7.03 -15.24 0.52
N PHE A 73 6.22 -14.33 -0.05
CA PHE A 73 6.25 -12.91 0.27
C PHE A 73 5.76 -12.63 1.70
N GLU A 74 4.64 -13.21 2.11
CA GLU A 74 4.11 -13.10 3.48
C GLU A 74 5.12 -13.60 4.52
N GLU A 75 5.79 -14.73 4.25
CA GLU A 75 6.88 -15.23 5.09
C GLU A 75 8.02 -14.23 5.22
N GLN A 76 8.35 -13.48 4.16
CA GLN A 76 9.33 -12.41 4.27
C GLN A 76 8.81 -11.20 5.05
N ILE A 77 7.56 -10.78 4.87
CA ILE A 77 6.97 -9.67 5.63
C ILE A 77 7.03 -9.96 7.14
N ALA A 78 6.77 -11.20 7.56
CA ALA A 78 6.84 -11.61 8.96
C ALA A 78 8.24 -11.39 9.59
N ARG A 79 9.29 -11.29 8.77
CA ARG A 79 10.68 -11.06 9.19
C ARG A 79 11.07 -9.58 9.21
N LEU A 80 10.16 -8.67 8.88
CA LEU A 80 10.47 -7.24 8.79
C LEU A 80 10.91 -6.66 10.15
N SER A 81 10.40 -7.19 11.26
CA SER A 81 10.86 -6.82 12.61
C SER A 81 12.32 -7.20 12.84
N GLU A 82 12.76 -8.37 12.35
CA GLU A 82 14.17 -8.78 12.41
C GLU A 82 15.07 -7.83 11.61
N VAL A 83 14.59 -7.36 10.45
CA VAL A 83 15.29 -6.36 9.62
C VAL A 83 15.39 -5.03 10.37
N ARG A 84 14.32 -4.61 11.04
CA ARG A 84 14.35 -3.39 11.86
C ARG A 84 15.31 -3.53 13.04
N ASP A 85 15.35 -4.68 13.71
CA ASP A 85 16.24 -4.94 14.84
C ASP A 85 17.73 -4.96 14.42
N ALA A 86 18.02 -5.41 13.20
CA ALA A 86 19.37 -5.36 12.64
C ALA A 86 19.85 -3.91 12.38
N GLY A 87 18.93 -2.96 12.23
CA GLY A 87 19.23 -1.54 12.05
C GLY A 87 19.81 -1.22 10.67
N ILE A 88 20.99 -0.61 10.64
CA ILE A 88 21.66 -0.21 9.40
C ILE A 88 22.40 -1.44 8.84
N PRO A 89 22.18 -1.83 7.57
CA PRO A 89 22.86 -2.97 6.97
C PRO A 89 24.38 -2.82 7.01
N GLU A 90 25.08 -3.85 7.50
CA GLU A 90 26.54 -3.88 7.52
C GLU A 90 27.14 -4.14 6.13
N GLY A 91 28.38 -3.71 5.89
CA GLY A 91 29.06 -3.97 4.63
C GLY A 91 30.34 -3.17 4.46
N THR A 92 31.35 -3.76 3.80
CA THR A 92 32.63 -3.07 3.49
C THR A 92 32.67 -2.53 2.07
N GLU A 93 32.16 -3.31 1.10
CA GLU A 93 32.09 -2.93 -0.32
C GLU A 93 30.64 -2.74 -0.80
N GLU A 94 29.71 -3.53 -0.26
CA GLU A 94 28.28 -3.47 -0.51
C GLU A 94 27.53 -3.80 0.78
N PRO A 95 26.36 -3.18 1.07
CA PRO A 95 25.55 -3.54 2.22
C PRO A 95 24.98 -4.96 2.10
N GLU A 96 24.80 -5.61 3.26
CA GLU A 96 23.98 -6.79 3.36
C GLU A 96 22.61 -6.56 2.74
N ALA A 97 22.13 -7.54 1.98
CA ALA A 97 20.77 -7.54 1.46
C ALA A 97 19.80 -7.94 2.58
N LEU A 98 19.24 -6.94 3.29
CA LEU A 98 18.17 -7.14 4.26
C LEU A 98 16.81 -6.87 3.59
N TYR A 99 16.54 -5.62 3.24
CA TYR A 99 15.28 -5.20 2.59
C TYR A 99 15.15 -5.78 1.18
N ARG A 100 16.25 -5.92 0.42
CA ARG A 100 16.23 -6.56 -0.91
C ARG A 100 15.74 -8.01 -0.87
N LYS A 101 16.02 -8.75 0.21
CA LYS A 101 15.52 -10.12 0.37
C LYS A 101 14.01 -10.14 0.64
N ILE A 102 13.49 -9.12 1.33
CA ILE A 102 12.07 -9.05 1.69
C ILE A 102 11.18 -9.01 0.45
N VAL A 103 11.56 -8.21 -0.55
CA VAL A 103 10.75 -7.99 -1.77
C VAL A 103 11.05 -8.96 -2.92
N GLN A 104 11.99 -9.88 -2.75
CA GLN A 104 12.41 -10.75 -3.84
C GLN A 104 11.27 -11.62 -4.41
N PRO A 105 10.39 -12.24 -3.59
CA PRO A 105 9.23 -12.98 -4.11
C PRO A 105 8.23 -12.05 -4.84
N SER A 106 8.02 -10.84 -4.32
CA SER A 106 7.11 -9.86 -4.91
C SER A 106 7.51 -9.40 -6.31
N TRP A 107 8.81 -9.42 -6.64
CA TRP A 107 9.25 -9.14 -8.01
C TRP A 107 8.74 -10.18 -9.00
N ARG A 108 8.66 -11.46 -8.60
CA ARG A 108 8.10 -12.51 -9.47
C ARG A 108 6.59 -12.36 -9.64
N LEU A 109 5.88 -12.02 -8.57
CA LEU A 109 4.46 -11.63 -8.65
C LEU A 109 4.27 -10.48 -9.63
N TYR A 110 5.04 -9.40 -9.44
CA TYR A 110 4.96 -8.21 -10.27
C TYR A 110 5.25 -8.50 -11.75
N ASP A 111 6.32 -9.25 -12.05
CA ASP A 111 6.68 -9.61 -13.43
C ASP A 111 5.58 -10.42 -14.09
N HIS A 112 5.00 -11.41 -13.40
CA HIS A 112 3.87 -12.19 -13.89
C HIS A 112 2.63 -11.32 -14.18
N LEU A 113 2.28 -10.39 -13.27
CA LEU A 113 1.17 -9.46 -13.48
C LEU A 113 1.41 -8.53 -14.68
N VAL A 114 2.66 -8.11 -14.90
CA VAL A 114 3.04 -7.34 -16.10
C VAL A 114 2.87 -8.18 -17.36
N GLU A 115 3.37 -9.42 -17.36
CA GLU A 115 3.30 -10.31 -18.52
C GLU A 115 1.86 -10.69 -18.88
N ALA A 116 0.99 -10.85 -17.88
CA ALA A 116 -0.42 -11.16 -18.05
C ALA A 116 -1.28 -9.97 -18.53
N GLY A 117 -0.72 -8.74 -18.61
CA GLY A 117 -1.47 -7.54 -18.98
C GLY A 117 -2.43 -7.06 -17.88
N PHE A 118 -2.18 -7.46 -16.62
CA PHE A 118 -3.06 -7.17 -15.50
C PHE A 118 -3.20 -5.68 -15.25
N PHE A 119 -2.07 -4.96 -15.23
CA PHE A 119 -2.09 -3.53 -14.93
C PHE A 119 -2.72 -2.70 -16.05
N GLU A 120 -2.61 -3.14 -17.29
CA GLU A 120 -3.28 -2.54 -18.44
C GLU A 120 -4.80 -2.73 -18.34
N SER A 121 -5.29 -3.91 -17.92
CA SER A 121 -6.72 -4.09 -17.61
C SER A 121 -7.18 -3.14 -16.51
N LEU A 122 -6.43 -3.05 -15.40
CA LEU A 122 -6.79 -2.13 -14.31
C LEU A 122 -6.84 -0.68 -14.76
N GLU A 123 -5.86 -0.26 -15.57
CA GLU A 123 -5.80 1.09 -16.15
C GLU A 123 -7.01 1.39 -17.03
N GLU A 124 -7.53 0.42 -17.78
CA GLU A 124 -8.72 0.59 -18.61
C GLU A 124 -10.00 0.69 -17.77
N ARG A 125 -10.13 -0.17 -16.75
CA ARG A 125 -11.38 -0.37 -15.99
C ARG A 125 -11.55 0.55 -14.79
N LEU A 126 -10.47 0.89 -14.10
CA LEU A 126 -10.52 1.68 -12.88
C LEU A 126 -10.44 3.19 -13.19
N PRO A 127 -11.17 4.01 -12.41
CA PRO A 127 -11.10 5.46 -12.54
C PRO A 127 -9.83 6.00 -11.87
N ARG A 128 -9.56 7.28 -12.09
CA ARG A 128 -8.61 8.03 -11.26
C ARG A 128 -9.07 8.08 -9.80
N PHE A 129 -8.14 8.33 -8.88
CA PHE A 129 -8.51 8.65 -7.50
C PHE A 129 -9.27 9.99 -7.43
N THR A 130 -10.48 9.94 -6.88
CA THR A 130 -11.23 11.11 -6.41
C THR A 130 -11.57 10.95 -4.93
N PRO A 131 -11.88 12.03 -4.20
CA PRO A 131 -12.36 11.91 -2.81
C PRO A 131 -13.49 10.90 -2.67
N GLU A 132 -14.49 10.95 -3.55
CA GLU A 132 -15.65 10.05 -3.53
C GLU A 132 -15.24 8.59 -3.75
N HIS A 133 -14.34 8.32 -4.71
CA HIS A 133 -13.85 6.97 -4.98
C HIS A 133 -13.02 6.41 -3.81
N ILE A 134 -12.25 7.26 -3.13
CA ILE A 134 -11.48 6.90 -1.93
C ILE A 134 -12.39 6.62 -0.74
N GLU A 135 -13.44 7.41 -0.55
CA GLU A 135 -14.46 7.17 0.49
C GLU A 135 -15.17 5.82 0.27
N GLN A 136 -15.63 5.55 -0.95
CA GLN A 136 -16.23 4.25 -1.31
C GLN A 136 -15.25 3.08 -1.13
N THR A 137 -13.98 3.27 -1.51
CA THR A 137 -12.93 2.27 -1.30
C THR A 137 -12.74 2.00 0.20
N ALA A 138 -12.68 3.03 1.03
CA ALA A 138 -12.55 2.87 2.48
C ALA A 138 -13.76 2.13 3.07
N HIS A 139 -14.97 2.44 2.61
CA HIS A 139 -16.19 1.76 3.01
C HIS A 139 -16.13 0.25 2.72
N GLU A 140 -15.75 -0.15 1.51
CA GLU A 140 -15.63 -1.56 1.13
C GLU A 140 -14.44 -2.27 1.82
N LEU A 141 -13.30 -1.60 2.02
CA LEU A 141 -12.16 -2.14 2.76
C LEU A 141 -12.52 -2.46 4.21
N VAL A 142 -13.21 -1.54 4.90
CA VAL A 142 -13.64 -1.74 6.29
C VAL A 142 -14.58 -2.94 6.41
N ARG A 143 -15.35 -3.26 5.36
CA ARG A 143 -16.31 -4.38 5.34
C ARG A 143 -15.67 -5.74 5.08
N LEU A 144 -14.44 -5.78 4.56
CA LEU A 144 -13.78 -7.00 4.14
C LEU A 144 -13.26 -7.77 5.38
N ASP A 145 -14.02 -8.77 5.83
CA ASP A 145 -13.60 -9.71 6.90
C ASP A 145 -12.19 -10.22 6.68
N ALA A 146 -11.98 -10.78 5.48
CA ALA A 146 -10.73 -11.38 5.06
C ALA A 146 -9.58 -10.39 5.17
N LEU A 147 -9.79 -9.11 4.83
CA LEU A 147 -8.73 -8.11 4.91
C LEU A 147 -8.17 -7.93 6.31
N SER A 148 -9.04 -7.91 7.32
CA SER A 148 -8.60 -7.73 8.70
C SER A 148 -7.80 -8.95 9.16
N GLU A 149 -8.25 -10.16 8.82
CA GLU A 149 -7.55 -11.41 9.16
C GLU A 149 -6.22 -11.55 8.41
N GLU A 150 -6.17 -11.12 7.16
CA GLU A 150 -4.97 -11.14 6.33
C GLU A 150 -3.92 -10.14 6.85
N LEU A 151 -4.36 -8.93 7.21
CA LEU A 151 -3.47 -7.95 7.84
C LEU A 151 -2.96 -8.43 9.22
N ASP A 152 -3.77 -9.17 9.99
CA ASP A 152 -3.28 -9.86 11.21
C ASP A 152 -2.18 -10.86 10.87
N GLY A 153 -2.35 -11.63 9.80
CA GLY A 153 -1.34 -12.57 9.29
C GLY A 153 0.00 -11.90 8.94
N LEU A 154 -0.05 -10.66 8.46
CA LEU A 154 1.12 -9.80 8.19
C LEU A 154 1.68 -9.10 9.46
N GLY A 155 1.09 -9.37 10.63
CA GLY A 155 1.52 -8.80 11.90
C GLY A 155 1.05 -7.37 12.15
N PHE A 156 -0.04 -6.92 11.51
CA PHE A 156 -0.67 -5.63 11.83
C PHE A 156 -1.59 -5.78 13.04
N ASP A 157 -1.39 -4.95 14.06
CA ASP A 157 -2.38 -4.83 15.14
C ASP A 157 -3.60 -3.99 14.71
N GLU A 158 -4.70 -4.06 15.45
CA GLU A 158 -5.93 -3.31 15.15
C GLU A 158 -5.70 -1.80 14.98
N ARG A 159 -4.77 -1.22 15.74
CA ARG A 159 -4.46 0.22 15.63
C ARG A 159 -3.74 0.49 14.32
N GLU A 160 -2.76 -0.32 13.95
CA GLU A 160 -2.03 -0.21 12.69
C GLU A 160 -2.97 -0.37 11.49
N LYS A 161 -3.92 -1.32 11.53
CA LYS A 161 -4.95 -1.46 10.49
C LYS A 161 -5.82 -0.22 10.35
N THR A 162 -6.31 0.33 11.47
CA THR A 162 -7.07 1.60 11.45
C THR A 162 -6.24 2.73 10.85
N VAL A 163 -4.95 2.83 11.18
CA VAL A 163 -4.05 3.85 10.64
C VAL A 163 -3.88 3.70 9.13
N LEU A 164 -3.75 2.48 8.60
CA LEU A 164 -3.64 2.26 7.17
C LEU A 164 -4.84 2.83 6.41
N VAL A 165 -6.06 2.47 6.82
CA VAL A 165 -7.29 2.94 6.18
C VAL A 165 -7.44 4.46 6.34
N MET A 166 -7.17 4.97 7.53
CA MET A 166 -7.24 6.41 7.82
C MET A 166 -6.25 7.21 6.95
N ASN A 167 -5.03 6.71 6.76
CA ASN A 167 -4.03 7.37 5.92
C ASN A 167 -4.47 7.45 4.46
N VAL A 168 -5.21 6.46 3.94
CA VAL A 168 -5.76 6.52 2.58
C VAL A 168 -6.81 7.63 2.47
N VAL A 169 -7.79 7.66 3.37
CA VAL A 169 -8.87 8.65 3.37
C VAL A 169 -8.31 10.08 3.48
N ASN A 170 -7.42 10.31 4.44
CA ASN A 170 -6.93 11.67 4.73
C ASN A 170 -5.94 12.19 3.68
N ASN A 171 -5.45 11.32 2.79
CA ASN A 171 -4.58 11.71 1.69
C ASN A 171 -5.30 11.75 0.34
N ASN A 172 -6.63 11.78 0.30
CA ASN A 172 -7.42 11.79 -0.94
C ASN A 172 -6.99 12.85 -1.96
N THR A 173 -6.63 14.05 -1.51
CA THR A 173 -6.24 15.18 -2.36
C THR A 173 -4.83 14.99 -2.95
N ARG A 174 -3.95 14.29 -2.22
CA ARG A 174 -2.63 13.89 -2.72
C ARG A 174 -2.77 12.73 -3.70
N LEU A 175 -3.58 11.73 -3.35
CA LEU A 175 -3.91 10.60 -4.22
C LEU A 175 -4.53 11.07 -5.55
N ALA A 176 -5.37 12.09 -5.55
CA ALA A 176 -5.94 12.66 -6.78
C ALA A 176 -4.91 13.23 -7.78
N ARG A 177 -3.64 13.42 -7.36
CA ARG A 177 -2.53 13.81 -8.26
C ARG A 177 -1.95 12.61 -9.01
N TRP A 178 -2.18 11.40 -8.52
CA TRP A 178 -1.86 10.16 -9.19
C TRP A 178 -2.97 9.86 -10.19
N VAL A 179 -2.73 10.25 -11.44
CA VAL A 179 -3.69 10.06 -12.53
C VAL A 179 -3.36 8.80 -13.33
N PRO A 180 -4.38 8.05 -13.80
CA PRO A 180 -4.23 7.05 -14.85
C PRO A 180 -3.44 7.65 -16.03
N THR A 181 -2.53 6.88 -16.60
CA THR A 181 -1.79 7.24 -17.81
C THR A 181 -2.72 7.71 -18.93
N LYS A 182 -3.87 7.06 -19.11
CA LYS A 182 -4.86 7.43 -20.16
C LYS A 182 -5.44 8.84 -19.98
N GLU A 183 -5.32 9.41 -18.79
CA GLU A 183 -5.85 10.74 -18.43
C GLU A 183 -4.76 11.83 -18.37
N ILE A 184 -3.49 11.48 -18.59
CA ILE A 184 -2.41 12.46 -18.63
C ILE A 184 -2.57 13.34 -19.88
N PRO A 185 -2.57 14.68 -19.74
CA PRO A 185 -2.64 15.58 -20.90
C PRO A 185 -1.50 15.36 -21.90
N SER A 186 -1.79 15.44 -23.19
CA SER A 186 -0.80 15.20 -24.26
C SER A 186 0.21 16.33 -24.45
N ASP A 187 0.03 17.47 -23.78
CA ASP A 187 0.87 18.67 -23.85
C ASP A 187 1.92 18.77 -22.72
N VAL A 188 2.10 17.71 -21.92
CA VAL A 188 3.14 17.63 -20.90
C VAL A 188 4.55 17.52 -21.50
N GLU A 189 5.57 17.93 -20.75
CA GLU A 189 6.97 17.98 -21.22
C GLU A 189 7.63 16.60 -21.39
N PHE A 190 6.99 15.52 -20.91
CA PHE A 190 7.50 14.16 -20.96
C PHE A 190 6.67 13.27 -21.89
N ASP A 191 7.27 12.17 -22.32
CA ASP A 191 6.60 11.21 -23.19
C ASP A 191 5.62 10.33 -22.39
N VAL A 192 4.32 10.58 -22.59
CA VAL A 192 3.22 9.88 -21.92
C VAL A 192 3.20 8.39 -22.28
N GLU A 193 3.66 7.99 -23.47
CA GLU A 193 3.67 6.59 -23.92
C GLU A 193 4.60 5.71 -23.06
N HIS A 194 5.56 6.32 -22.38
CA HIS A 194 6.50 5.63 -21.49
C HIS A 194 6.07 5.65 -20.02
N VAL A 195 4.92 6.25 -19.68
CA VAL A 195 4.39 6.27 -18.31
C VAL A 195 3.61 4.97 -18.05
N PRO A 196 4.06 4.11 -17.13
CA PRO A 196 3.35 2.86 -16.85
C PRO A 196 1.96 3.11 -16.23
N PRO A 197 1.01 2.17 -16.39
CA PRO A 197 -0.27 2.17 -15.66
C PRO A 197 -0.15 2.56 -14.19
N LEU A 198 -1.19 3.21 -13.65
CA LEU A 198 -1.18 3.71 -12.26
C LEU A 198 -0.85 2.61 -11.26
N HIS A 199 -1.56 1.47 -11.32
CA HIS A 199 -1.38 0.36 -10.39
C HIS A 199 0.01 -0.30 -10.53
N LYS A 200 0.55 -0.32 -11.75
CA LYS A 200 1.92 -0.78 -12.02
C LYS A 200 2.96 0.13 -11.36
N ARG A 201 2.79 1.46 -11.46
CA ARG A 201 3.64 2.44 -10.76
C ARG A 201 3.50 2.33 -9.25
N ALA A 202 2.29 2.09 -8.74
CA ALA A 202 2.04 1.92 -7.31
C ALA A 202 2.79 0.69 -6.75
N MET A 203 2.55 -0.49 -7.32
CA MET A 203 3.19 -1.73 -6.85
C MET A 203 4.70 -1.72 -7.14
N GLY A 204 5.11 -1.46 -8.38
CA GLY A 204 6.52 -1.47 -8.77
C GLY A 204 7.33 -0.39 -8.05
N GLY A 205 6.76 0.80 -7.85
CA GLY A 205 7.38 1.88 -7.08
C GLY A 205 7.64 1.48 -5.63
N ALA A 206 6.66 0.87 -4.96
CA ALA A 206 6.84 0.33 -3.60
C ALA A 206 7.99 -0.67 -3.54
N LEU A 207 8.04 -1.64 -4.46
CA LEU A 207 9.14 -2.61 -4.52
C LEU A 207 10.50 -1.95 -4.75
N LEU A 208 10.59 -0.92 -5.60
CA LEU A 208 11.82 -0.18 -5.84
C LEU A 208 12.31 0.57 -4.61
N TRP A 209 11.42 1.27 -3.89
CA TRP A 209 11.76 2.00 -2.67
C TRP A 209 12.30 1.07 -1.59
N VAL A 210 11.64 -0.08 -1.36
CA VAL A 210 12.10 -1.07 -0.39
C VAL A 210 13.43 -1.69 -0.85
N ASN A 211 13.57 -2.02 -2.13
CA ASN A 211 14.80 -2.59 -2.69
C ASN A 211 16.01 -1.64 -2.56
N SER A 212 15.82 -0.31 -2.57
CA SER A 212 16.92 0.65 -2.40
C SER A 212 17.28 0.95 -0.95
N MET A 213 16.48 0.52 0.03
CA MET A 213 16.69 0.83 1.45
C MET A 213 18.05 0.37 1.95
N ASP A 214 18.50 -0.83 1.55
CA ASP A 214 19.78 -1.38 2.00
C ASP A 214 20.95 -0.43 1.67
N VAL A 215 20.97 0.04 0.43
CA VAL A 215 22.02 0.94 -0.09
C VAL A 215 21.91 2.32 0.52
N HIS A 216 20.69 2.86 0.64
CA HIS A 216 20.49 4.19 1.17
C HIS A 216 20.91 4.29 2.65
N LEU A 217 20.44 3.37 3.50
CA LEU A 217 20.76 3.38 4.93
C LEU A 217 22.26 3.23 5.16
N TRP A 218 22.92 2.31 4.46
CA TRP A 218 24.36 2.11 4.54
C TRP A 218 25.15 3.35 4.11
N GLN A 219 24.80 3.97 2.96
CA GLN A 219 25.48 5.18 2.49
C GLN A 219 25.26 6.40 3.39
N LYS A 220 24.18 6.41 4.18
CA LYS A 220 23.80 7.51 5.06
C LYS A 220 23.97 7.19 6.54
N GLU A 221 24.69 6.13 6.89
CA GLU A 221 24.80 5.59 8.25
C GLU A 221 25.01 6.68 9.32
N VAL A 222 25.95 7.60 9.07
CA VAL A 222 26.29 8.69 10.01
C VAL A 222 25.16 9.69 10.27
N LEU A 223 24.14 9.73 9.42
CA LEU A 223 22.98 10.63 9.51
C LEU A 223 21.74 9.94 10.09
N VAL A 224 21.65 8.62 9.98
CA VAL A 224 20.46 7.83 10.31
C VAL A 224 20.28 7.72 11.82
N THR A 225 19.06 8.01 12.31
CA THR A 225 18.67 7.91 13.72
C THR A 225 17.74 6.70 13.93
N GLU A 226 17.55 6.28 15.18
CA GLU A 226 16.52 5.27 15.51
C GLU A 226 15.12 5.69 15.07
N GLU A 227 14.81 6.99 15.15
CA GLU A 227 13.52 7.53 14.69
C GLU A 227 13.34 7.35 13.17
N ILE A 228 14.40 7.60 12.38
CA ILE A 228 14.39 7.35 10.93
C ILE A 228 14.20 5.85 10.63
N LEU A 229 14.81 4.96 11.41
CA LEU A 229 14.66 3.51 11.24
C LEU A 229 13.25 3.04 11.61
N ASP A 230 12.66 3.58 12.67
CA ASP A 230 11.27 3.28 13.08
C ASP A 230 10.26 3.76 12.02
N ASP A 231 10.44 4.98 11.53
CA ASP A 231 9.58 5.53 10.47
C ASP A 231 9.71 4.72 9.18
N GLY A 232 10.95 4.40 8.79
CA GLY A 232 11.23 3.55 7.63
C GLY A 232 10.64 2.15 7.76
N TYR A 233 10.70 1.53 8.94
CA TYR A 233 10.05 0.24 9.19
C TYR A 233 8.54 0.33 8.96
N TRP A 234 7.88 1.34 9.52
CA TRP A 234 6.44 1.54 9.31
C TRP A 234 6.09 1.76 7.84
N ASP A 235 6.81 2.65 7.16
CA ASP A 235 6.51 2.97 5.76
C ASP A 235 6.72 1.75 4.84
N VAL A 236 7.78 0.97 5.10
CA VAL A 236 8.01 -0.31 4.39
C VAL A 236 6.87 -1.28 4.69
N LYS A 237 6.52 -1.51 5.96
CA LYS A 237 5.44 -2.42 6.34
C LYS A 237 4.13 -2.07 5.64
N ALA A 238 3.78 -0.79 5.63
CA ALA A 238 2.58 -0.28 4.97
C ALA A 238 2.63 -0.42 3.44
N MET A 239 3.77 -0.11 2.79
CA MET A 239 3.94 -0.36 1.36
C MET A 239 3.76 -1.83 1.00
N LEU A 240 4.35 -2.75 1.78
CA LEU A 240 4.25 -4.19 1.54
C LEU A 240 2.82 -4.71 1.76
N ALA A 241 2.07 -4.16 2.73
CA ALA A 241 0.64 -4.44 2.85
C ALA A 241 -0.13 -4.03 1.58
N GLY A 242 0.15 -2.85 1.00
CA GLY A 242 -0.47 -2.44 -0.25
C GLY A 242 -0.16 -3.39 -1.42
N VAL A 243 1.07 -3.88 -1.51
CA VAL A 243 1.50 -4.89 -2.49
C VAL A 243 0.77 -6.23 -2.28
N ASP A 244 0.67 -6.69 -1.03
CA ASP A 244 -0.03 -7.92 -0.65
C ASP A 244 -1.51 -7.88 -1.07
N LEU A 245 -2.21 -6.77 -0.84
CA LEU A 245 -3.62 -6.62 -1.24
C LEU A 245 -3.83 -6.73 -2.74
N ILE A 246 -2.95 -6.13 -3.53
CA ILE A 246 -3.01 -6.25 -5.00
C ILE A 246 -2.76 -7.70 -5.42
N ALA A 247 -1.78 -8.37 -4.81
CA ALA A 247 -1.44 -9.75 -5.12
C ALA A 247 -2.56 -10.73 -4.73
N ARG A 248 -3.20 -10.54 -3.56
CA ARG A 248 -4.37 -11.33 -3.13
C ARG A 248 -5.55 -11.16 -4.08
N ALA A 249 -5.84 -9.92 -4.48
CA ALA A 249 -6.89 -9.65 -5.46
C ALA A 249 -6.61 -10.36 -6.80
N ALA A 250 -5.36 -10.33 -7.27
CA ALA A 250 -4.96 -11.08 -8.46
C ALA A 250 -5.11 -12.60 -8.30
N LEU A 251 -4.71 -13.15 -7.15
CA LEU A 251 -4.89 -14.57 -6.85
C LEU A 251 -6.38 -14.97 -6.80
N ASP A 252 -7.22 -14.15 -6.16
CA ASP A 252 -8.66 -14.36 -6.10
C ASP A 252 -9.28 -14.36 -7.51
N ILE A 253 -8.84 -13.49 -8.42
CA ILE A 253 -9.26 -13.55 -9.83
C ILE A 253 -8.84 -14.88 -10.47
N ALA A 254 -7.58 -15.29 -10.29
CA ALA A 254 -7.03 -16.51 -10.90
C ALA A 254 -7.75 -17.79 -10.45
N GLU A 255 -8.16 -17.83 -9.17
CA GLU A 255 -8.82 -18.98 -8.56
C GLU A 255 -10.35 -18.95 -8.65
N ASN A 256 -10.95 -17.84 -9.10
CA ASN A 256 -12.36 -17.52 -8.88
C ASN A 256 -12.72 -17.65 -7.38
N GLY A 257 -11.98 -16.90 -6.57
CA GLY A 257 -12.05 -16.90 -5.11
C GLY A 257 -13.32 -16.30 -4.54
N ALA A 258 -13.26 -15.96 -3.26
CA ALA A 258 -14.43 -15.59 -2.46
C ALA A 258 -14.72 -14.08 -2.44
N MET A 259 -13.78 -13.23 -2.88
CA MET A 259 -14.02 -11.79 -2.91
C MET A 259 -15.17 -11.47 -3.87
N SER A 260 -16.11 -10.63 -3.44
CA SER A 260 -17.07 -10.04 -4.38
C SER A 260 -16.35 -9.09 -5.34
N ASP A 261 -16.98 -8.76 -6.45
CA ASP A 261 -16.40 -7.83 -7.44
C ASP A 261 -16.12 -6.45 -6.84
N SER A 262 -16.98 -5.96 -5.94
CA SER A 262 -16.73 -4.70 -5.25
C SER A 262 -15.57 -4.77 -4.27
N GLN A 263 -15.43 -5.89 -3.57
CA GLN A 263 -14.30 -6.13 -2.65
C GLN A 263 -12.99 -6.24 -3.42
N LEU A 264 -13.01 -6.86 -4.60
CA LEU A 264 -11.87 -6.95 -5.49
C LEU A 264 -11.40 -5.54 -5.90
N VAL A 265 -12.32 -4.68 -6.36
CA VAL A 265 -11.99 -3.29 -6.72
C VAL A 265 -11.45 -2.53 -5.52
N ALA A 266 -12.07 -2.68 -4.36
CA ALA A 266 -11.61 -2.02 -3.14
C ALA A 266 -10.20 -2.48 -2.73
N ALA A 267 -9.88 -3.76 -2.84
CA ALA A 267 -8.54 -4.30 -2.55
C ALA A 267 -7.49 -3.76 -3.53
N LEU A 268 -7.82 -3.65 -4.82
CA LEU A 268 -6.92 -3.11 -5.85
C LEU A 268 -6.67 -1.62 -5.68
N THR A 269 -7.75 -0.82 -5.58
CA THR A 269 -7.67 0.63 -5.38
C THR A 269 -7.03 0.96 -4.04
N GLY A 270 -7.45 0.26 -2.98
CA GLY A 270 -6.92 0.41 -1.63
C GLY A 270 -5.45 0.05 -1.52
N GLY A 271 -5.05 -1.10 -2.07
CA GLY A 271 -3.65 -1.53 -2.09
C GLY A 271 -2.76 -0.54 -2.83
N ALA A 272 -3.20 -0.03 -3.98
CA ALA A 272 -2.48 1.00 -4.71
C ALA A 272 -2.39 2.32 -3.93
N ALA A 273 -3.49 2.77 -3.31
CA ALA A 273 -3.51 3.99 -2.51
C ALA A 273 -2.58 3.89 -1.28
N ILE A 274 -2.60 2.76 -0.57
CA ILE A 274 -1.71 2.49 0.56
C ILE A 274 -0.24 2.52 0.09
N ALA A 275 0.08 1.82 -1.00
CA ALA A 275 1.44 1.81 -1.54
C ALA A 275 1.89 3.22 -1.92
N ILE A 276 1.07 3.98 -2.63
CA ILE A 276 1.38 5.35 -3.07
C ILE A 276 1.65 6.29 -1.89
N VAL A 277 0.75 6.32 -0.90
CA VAL A 277 0.90 7.23 0.25
C VAL A 277 2.24 6.97 0.95
N ASN A 278 2.58 5.70 1.18
CA ASN A 278 3.79 5.35 1.91
C ASN A 278 5.08 5.47 1.08
N GLN A 279 5.00 5.44 -0.26
CA GLN A 279 6.13 5.85 -1.11
C GLN A 279 6.45 7.34 -0.95
N GLU A 280 5.43 8.19 -0.79
CA GLU A 280 5.65 9.61 -0.54
C GLU A 280 6.14 9.87 0.88
N GLU A 281 5.71 9.08 1.87
CA GLU A 281 6.18 9.21 3.25
C GLU A 281 7.61 8.72 3.44
N ILE A 282 7.97 7.54 2.91
CA ILE A 282 9.36 7.03 3.06
C ILE A 282 10.39 7.97 2.45
N CYS A 283 10.01 8.67 1.37
CA CYS A 283 10.84 9.71 0.78
C CYS A 283 11.14 10.84 1.77
N LYS A 284 10.14 11.31 2.52
CA LYS A 284 10.29 12.39 3.51
C LYS A 284 10.96 11.91 4.79
N ASP A 285 10.66 10.69 5.21
CA ASP A 285 11.02 10.20 6.53
C ASP A 285 12.41 9.58 6.55
N VAL A 286 12.79 8.91 5.47
CA VAL A 286 14.08 8.20 5.37
C VAL A 286 15.05 8.86 4.38
N TYR A 287 14.56 9.33 3.22
CA TYR A 287 15.45 9.77 2.14
C TYR A 287 15.81 11.26 2.20
N TRP A 288 14.89 12.12 2.63
CA TRP A 288 15.14 13.55 2.86
C TRP A 288 15.53 13.83 4.32
N ILE A 289 16.77 13.47 4.66
CA ILE A 289 17.32 13.73 5.99
C ILE A 289 17.75 15.20 6.12
N THR A 290 17.01 15.99 6.91
CA THR A 290 17.31 17.40 7.21
C THR A 290 18.23 17.56 8.43
N GLU A 291 18.72 18.79 8.69
CA GLU A 291 19.57 19.10 9.85
C GLU A 291 18.88 18.79 11.18
N GLU A 292 17.56 18.96 11.26
CA GLU A 292 16.76 18.69 12.46
C GLU A 292 16.55 17.20 12.70
N LYS A 293 16.54 16.39 11.63
CA LYS A 293 16.29 14.94 11.68
C LYS A 293 17.56 14.12 11.90
N ARG A 294 18.70 14.58 11.37
CA ARG A 294 19.94 13.78 11.34
C ARG A 294 20.53 13.56 12.73
N ASN A 295 21.34 12.51 12.84
CA ASN A 295 22.22 12.30 13.98
C ASN A 295 23.10 13.54 14.24
N PRO A 296 23.27 13.96 15.51
CA PRO A 296 24.11 15.11 15.86
C PRO A 296 25.55 14.96 15.37
N SER A 297 26.10 16.03 14.81
CA SER A 297 27.52 16.04 14.42
C SER A 297 28.42 16.00 15.66
N PRO A 298 29.40 15.08 15.73
CA PRO A 298 30.41 15.07 16.79
C PRO A 298 31.39 16.25 16.69
N ALA A 299 31.32 17.06 15.63
CA ALA A 299 32.15 18.25 15.44
C ALA A 299 31.55 19.55 16.04
N ARG A 300 30.48 19.45 16.84
CA ARG A 300 29.92 20.56 17.63
C ARG A 300 30.40 20.55 19.06
#